data_AF-W4VC11-F1
#
_entry.id   AF-W4VC11-F1
#
_cell.length_a   1.000
_cell.length_b   1.000
_cell.length_c   1.000
_cell.angle_alpha   90.00
_cell.angle_beta   90.00
_cell.angle_gamma   90.00
#
_symmetry.space_group_name_H-M   'P 1'
#
loop_
_entity.id
_entity.type
_entity.pdbx_description
1 polymer ?
#
loop_
_entity_poly.entity_id
_entity_poly.type
_entity_poly.pdbx_seq_one_letter_code
_entity_poly.pdbx_strand_id
1 'polypeptide(L)'
;MIDEEIAAANTVDLRMQKGLNGGVGNEGTPKTTGAYNPNLSMDIGNGLGKLNGKSINVSEKGLNLVKKHISQFGDIPENQAMINRIESALKNGQPITGADASFYMHEVAEATMMQKGIPYEVAHEAVLQKYNVSPYSVYHPEVIQQFSEWFNQGFKDFWGLK
;
A
#
# COMPACT_ATOMS: atom_id res chain seq x y z
N MET A 1 36.02 59.20 0.18
CA MET A 1 36.24 57.76 -0.08
C MET A 1 35.36 56.99 0.88
N ILE A 2 34.08 57.05 0.56
CA ILE A 2 33.05 56.07 0.91
C ILE A 2 33.00 55.16 -0.32
N ASP A 3 32.85 53.85 -0.09
CA ASP A 3 32.23 52.85 -0.98
C ASP A 3 32.80 51.46 -0.67
N GLU A 4 32.05 50.66 0.08
CA GLU A 4 31.88 49.24 -0.23
C GLU A 4 30.65 48.72 0.51
N GLU A 5 29.52 48.80 -0.21
CA GLU A 5 28.24 48.21 0.14
C GLU A 5 28.11 46.86 -0.59
N ILE A 6 27.32 45.95 0.02
CA ILE A 6 26.45 44.94 -0.61
C ILE A 6 26.81 43.45 -0.41
N ALA A 7 26.00 42.86 0.49
CA ALA A 7 25.35 41.55 0.48
C ALA A 7 26.18 40.23 0.47
N ALA A 8 26.01 39.46 1.54
CA ALA A 8 25.67 38.04 1.44
C ALA A 8 24.92 37.58 2.71
N ALA A 9 23.59 37.59 2.63
CA ALA A 9 22.76 36.75 3.49
C ALA A 9 22.82 35.30 2.99
N ASN A 10 22.57 34.37 3.91
CA ASN A 10 22.35 32.93 3.68
C ASN A 10 23.57 32.09 3.26
N THR A 11 24.26 31.54 4.26
CA THR A 11 24.77 30.16 4.16
C THR A 11 24.71 29.52 5.55
N VAL A 12 23.55 28.96 5.89
CA VAL A 12 23.50 27.98 6.99
C VAL A 12 24.06 26.69 6.41
N ASP A 13 25.27 26.38 6.88
CA ASP A 13 26.10 25.23 6.55
C ASP A 13 25.31 23.92 6.67
N LEU A 14 25.20 23.21 5.53
CA LEU A 14 24.65 21.87 5.38
C LEU A 14 25.53 20.85 6.14
N ARG A 15 25.33 20.73 7.45
CA ARG A 15 25.90 19.66 8.28
C ARG A 15 24.87 19.05 9.22
N MET A 16 23.75 18.59 8.68
CA MET A 16 22.92 17.55 9.28
C MET A 16 22.21 16.76 8.18
N GLN A 17 22.84 15.67 7.72
CA GLN A 17 22.21 14.45 7.19
C GLN A 17 23.29 13.50 6.66
N LYS A 18 24.22 13.09 7.54
CA LYS A 18 24.91 11.80 7.40
C LYS A 18 24.33 10.89 8.46
N GLY A 19 23.33 10.12 8.09
CA GLY A 19 22.74 9.14 9.00
C GLY A 19 21.33 8.71 8.66
N LEU A 20 21.09 8.19 7.45
CA LEU A 20 20.12 7.11 7.22
C LEU A 20 20.73 6.20 6.15
N ASN A 21 21.78 5.52 6.59
CA ASN A 21 22.43 4.43 5.88
C ASN A 21 21.38 3.34 5.66
N GLY A 22 21.31 2.82 4.43
CA GLY A 22 20.40 1.75 4.06
C GLY A 22 20.47 0.61 5.08
N GLY A 23 19.34 0.31 5.69
CA GLY A 23 19.20 -0.77 6.65
C GLY A 23 19.52 -2.09 5.96
N VAL A 24 20.66 -2.67 6.33
CA VAL A 24 20.93 -4.10 6.24
C VAL A 24 19.71 -4.81 6.82
N GLY A 25 18.99 -5.55 5.98
CA GLY A 25 17.86 -6.35 6.40
C GLY A 25 18.34 -7.39 7.41
N ASN A 26 18.01 -7.16 8.67
CA ASN A 26 18.13 -8.16 9.71
C ASN A 26 16.99 -9.16 9.48
N GLU A 27 17.34 -10.43 9.27
CA GLU A 27 16.38 -11.53 9.18
C GLU A 27 15.57 -11.57 10.48
N GLY A 28 14.30 -11.18 10.41
CA GLY A 28 13.38 -11.23 11.55
C GLY A 28 12.37 -10.09 11.69
N THR A 29 12.47 -8.99 10.92
CA THR A 29 11.42 -7.96 10.92
C THR A 29 10.40 -8.19 9.80
N PRO A 30 9.10 -8.32 10.12
CA PRO A 30 8.06 -8.45 9.11
C PRO A 30 8.04 -7.21 8.20
N LYS A 31 8.23 -7.40 6.89
CA LYS A 31 8.27 -6.30 5.91
C LYS A 31 6.84 -5.84 5.59
N THR A 32 6.62 -4.52 5.55
CA THR A 32 5.43 -3.93 4.95
C THR A 32 5.60 -3.96 3.43
N THR A 33 4.64 -4.51 2.70
CA THR A 33 4.82 -4.88 1.29
C THR A 33 3.72 -4.30 0.39
N GLY A 34 3.40 -3.02 0.52
CA GLY A 34 2.23 -2.41 -0.14
C GLY A 34 1.01 -2.47 0.79
N ALA A 35 -0.08 -3.11 0.37
CA ALA A 35 -1.27 -3.34 1.19
C ALA A 35 -1.00 -4.11 2.49
N TYR A 36 -0.02 -5.01 2.52
CA TYR A 36 0.25 -5.81 3.71
C TYR A 36 1.10 -5.05 4.73
N ASN A 37 0.56 -4.92 5.95
CA ASN A 37 1.31 -4.56 7.14
C ASN A 37 1.16 -5.65 8.21
N PRO A 38 2.19 -6.48 8.45
CA PRO A 38 2.17 -7.57 9.45
C PRO A 38 2.06 -7.08 10.90
N ASN A 39 2.59 -5.89 11.18
CA ASN A 39 2.64 -5.32 12.53
C ASN A 39 1.35 -4.57 12.88
N LEU A 40 0.32 -4.72 12.06
CA LEU A 40 -0.91 -3.98 12.21
C LEU A 40 -1.78 -4.59 13.32
N SER A 41 -1.84 -3.86 14.43
CA SER A 41 -2.79 -4.05 15.52
C SER A 41 -3.73 -2.84 15.56
N MET A 42 -4.50 -2.64 14.50
CA MET A 42 -5.56 -1.63 14.45
C MET A 42 -6.90 -2.29 14.77
N ASP A 43 -7.87 -1.52 15.27
CA ASP A 43 -9.25 -1.98 15.36
C ASP A 43 -9.68 -2.59 14.03
N ILE A 44 -10.51 -3.65 14.08
CA ILE A 44 -11.01 -4.39 12.90
C ILE A 44 -11.67 -3.46 11.86
N GLY A 45 -11.97 -2.21 12.23
CA GLY A 45 -12.36 -1.15 11.30
C GLY A 45 -13.76 -1.36 10.73
N ASN A 46 -14.15 -0.52 9.78
CA ASN A 46 -15.51 -0.47 9.23
C ASN A 46 -15.79 -1.51 8.11
N GLY A 47 -15.21 -2.71 8.20
CA GLY A 47 -15.40 -3.73 7.16
C GLY A 47 -14.79 -3.30 5.82
N LEU A 48 -15.56 -3.44 4.74
CA LEU A 48 -15.20 -2.96 3.40
C LEU A 48 -15.46 -1.45 3.21
N GLY A 49 -15.91 -0.73 4.24
CA GLY A 49 -16.10 0.72 4.18
C GLY A 49 -16.99 1.17 3.02
N LYS A 50 -16.54 2.20 2.30
CA LYS A 50 -17.22 2.74 1.11
C LYS A 50 -17.24 1.78 -0.09
N LEU A 51 -16.43 0.72 -0.05
CA LEU A 51 -16.35 -0.30 -1.09
C LEU A 51 -17.32 -1.46 -0.83
N ASN A 52 -18.01 -1.49 0.31
CA ASN A 52 -18.99 -2.53 0.60
C ASN A 52 -20.11 -2.55 -0.46
N GLY A 53 -20.37 -3.73 -1.03
CA GLY A 53 -21.35 -3.93 -2.10
C GLY A 53 -21.01 -3.20 -3.42
N LYS A 54 -19.80 -2.63 -3.57
CA LYS A 54 -19.38 -1.99 -4.81
C LYS A 54 -18.74 -2.99 -5.75
N SER A 55 -18.99 -2.75 -7.03
CA SER A 55 -18.47 -3.49 -8.17
C SER A 55 -17.61 -2.54 -8.99
N ILE A 56 -16.36 -2.91 -9.22
CA ILE A 56 -15.34 -2.06 -9.86
C ILE A 56 -14.91 -2.71 -11.17
N ASN A 57 -15.04 -1.96 -12.27
CA ASN A 57 -14.45 -2.35 -13.54
C ASN A 57 -12.98 -1.95 -13.55
N VAL A 58 -12.11 -2.95 -13.66
CA VAL A 58 -10.67 -2.75 -13.78
C VAL A 58 -10.35 -2.25 -15.18
N SER A 59 -9.35 -1.39 -15.31
CA SER A 59 -8.77 -1.02 -16.60
C SER A 59 -7.33 -1.53 -16.68
N GLU A 60 -6.83 -1.79 -17.89
CA GLU A 60 -5.42 -2.15 -18.10
C GLU A 60 -4.48 -1.10 -17.50
N LYS A 61 -4.78 0.19 -17.69
CA LYS A 61 -4.01 1.29 -17.12
C LYS A 61 -3.95 1.21 -15.58
N GLY A 62 -5.09 0.95 -14.94
CA GLY A 62 -5.17 0.83 -13.49
C GLY A 62 -4.42 -0.40 -12.97
N LEU A 63 -4.58 -1.56 -13.62
CA LEU A 63 -3.84 -2.77 -13.27
C LEU A 63 -2.32 -2.58 -13.45
N ASN A 64 -1.88 -1.92 -14.52
CA ASN A 64 -0.48 -1.62 -14.75
C ASN A 64 0.10 -0.67 -13.68
N LEU A 65 -0.71 0.27 -13.19
CA LEU A 65 -0.33 1.13 -12.08
C LEU A 65 -0.10 0.31 -10.80
N VAL A 66 -1.01 -0.61 -10.47
CA VAL A 66 -0.87 -1.53 -9.32
C VAL A 66 0.39 -2.38 -9.45
N LYS A 67 0.59 -3.05 -10.60
CA LYS A 67 1.77 -3.89 -10.85
C LYS A 67 3.08 -3.10 -10.65
N LYS A 68 3.16 -1.89 -11.22
CA LYS A 68 4.33 -1.02 -11.06
C LYS A 68 4.56 -0.63 -9.60
N HIS A 69 3.50 -0.23 -8.91
CA HIS A 69 3.58 0.15 -7.50
C HIS A 69 4.02 -1.01 -6.61
N ILE A 70 3.41 -2.19 -6.77
CA ILE A 70 3.78 -3.39 -5.99
C ILE A 70 5.23 -3.80 -6.26
N SER A 71 5.71 -3.69 -7.51
CA SER A 71 7.07 -4.13 -7.86
C SER A 71 8.20 -3.43 -7.08
N GLN A 72 7.94 -2.26 -6.49
CA GLN A 72 8.93 -1.55 -5.68
C GLN A 72 9.26 -2.27 -4.35
N PHE A 73 8.38 -3.17 -3.89
CA PHE A 73 8.55 -3.92 -2.64
C PHE A 73 9.25 -5.27 -2.85
N GLY A 74 9.55 -5.63 -4.10
CA GLY A 74 10.13 -6.91 -4.49
C GLY A 74 9.09 -7.99 -4.81
N ASP A 75 9.57 -9.23 -4.96
CA ASP A 75 8.73 -10.38 -5.30
C ASP A 75 8.04 -10.93 -4.03
N ILE A 76 6.79 -10.53 -3.82
CA ILE A 76 5.97 -10.93 -2.68
C ILE A 76 4.81 -11.81 -3.19
N PRO A 77 4.79 -13.12 -2.87
CA PRO A 77 3.82 -14.08 -3.40
C PRO A 77 2.35 -13.71 -3.18
N GLU A 78 2.01 -13.13 -2.03
CA GLU A 78 0.67 -12.74 -1.61
C GLU A 78 0.13 -11.61 -2.49
N ASN A 79 0.96 -10.60 -2.76
CA ASN A 79 0.65 -9.50 -3.67
C ASN A 79 0.45 -10.01 -5.09
N GLN A 80 1.34 -10.91 -5.53
CA GLN A 80 1.24 -11.49 -6.86
C GLN A 80 -0.05 -12.30 -7.01
N ALA A 81 -0.47 -13.03 -5.97
CA ALA A 81 -1.75 -13.74 -5.97
C ALA A 81 -2.95 -12.79 -6.12
N MET A 82 -2.96 -11.65 -5.40
CA MET A 82 -4.00 -10.62 -5.58
C MET A 82 -3.98 -10.02 -7.00
N ILE A 83 -2.81 -9.71 -7.54
CA ILE A 83 -2.66 -9.21 -8.91
C ILE A 83 -3.21 -10.23 -9.92
N ASN A 84 -2.90 -11.52 -9.76
CA ASN A 84 -3.37 -12.58 -10.66
C ASN A 84 -4.91 -12.69 -10.67
N ARG A 85 -5.55 -12.51 -9.51
CA ARG A 85 -7.02 -12.49 -9.38
C ARG A 85 -7.62 -11.32 -10.17
N ILE A 86 -7.08 -10.12 -9.98
CA ILE A 86 -7.53 -8.90 -10.67
C ILE A 86 -7.29 -8.99 -12.18
N GLU A 87 -6.14 -9.53 -12.60
CA GLU A 87 -5.81 -9.76 -14.00
C GLU A 87 -6.77 -10.76 -14.66
N SER A 88 -7.12 -11.84 -13.96
CA SER A 88 -8.10 -12.81 -14.44
C SER A 88 -9.49 -12.21 -14.58
N ALA A 89 -9.93 -11.41 -13.61
CA ALA A 89 -11.21 -10.68 -13.69
C ALA A 89 -11.24 -9.72 -14.90
N LEU A 90 -10.17 -8.93 -15.09
CA LEU A 90 -10.03 -8.04 -16.25
C LEU A 90 -10.11 -8.81 -17.57
N LYS A 91 -9.35 -9.90 -17.71
CA LYS A 91 -9.35 -10.75 -18.93
C LYS A 91 -10.72 -11.32 -19.26
N ASN A 92 -11.48 -11.67 -18.24
CA ASN A 92 -12.81 -12.26 -18.36
C ASN A 92 -13.93 -11.22 -18.46
N GLY A 93 -13.60 -9.92 -18.48
CA GLY A 93 -14.57 -8.83 -18.48
C GLY A 93 -15.46 -8.80 -17.24
N GLN A 94 -14.99 -9.37 -16.13
CA GLN A 94 -15.73 -9.45 -14.87
C GLN A 94 -15.33 -8.29 -13.96
N PRO A 95 -16.29 -7.61 -13.32
CA PRO A 95 -15.96 -6.63 -12.32
C PRO A 95 -15.41 -7.31 -11.05
N ILE A 96 -14.55 -6.60 -10.34
CA ILE A 96 -14.04 -7.04 -9.03
C ILE A 96 -14.90 -6.44 -7.90
N THR A 97 -15.02 -7.18 -6.80
CA THR A 97 -15.77 -6.78 -5.60
C THR A 97 -14.99 -7.17 -4.35
N GLY A 98 -15.49 -6.83 -3.16
CA GLY A 98 -14.92 -7.32 -1.90
C GLY A 98 -13.44 -7.01 -1.73
N ALA A 99 -12.66 -8.02 -1.36
CA ALA A 99 -11.22 -7.88 -1.12
C ALA A 99 -10.45 -7.47 -2.39
N ASP A 100 -10.83 -7.99 -3.55
CA ASP A 100 -10.16 -7.65 -4.81
C ASP A 100 -10.36 -6.16 -5.12
N ALA A 101 -11.57 -5.64 -4.93
CA ALA A 101 -11.85 -4.21 -5.05
C ALA A 101 -11.11 -3.38 -3.98
N SER A 102 -11.04 -3.88 -2.74
CA SER A 102 -10.31 -3.22 -1.65
C SER A 102 -8.83 -3.07 -1.98
N PHE A 103 -8.16 -4.16 -2.36
CA PHE A 103 -6.76 -4.18 -2.78
C PHE A 103 -6.53 -3.23 -3.95
N TYR A 104 -7.29 -3.41 -5.04
CA TYR A 104 -7.11 -2.60 -6.25
C TYR A 104 -7.26 -1.10 -5.98
N MET A 105 -8.30 -0.71 -5.26
CA MET A 105 -8.55 0.71 -4.97
C MET A 105 -7.54 1.28 -3.97
N HIS A 106 -7.05 0.47 -3.03
CA HIS A 106 -5.95 0.83 -2.12
C HIS A 106 -4.69 1.15 -2.93
N GLU A 107 -4.20 0.18 -3.70
CA GLU A 107 -2.95 0.28 -4.43
C GLU A 107 -2.98 1.39 -5.49
N VAL A 108 -4.08 1.54 -6.23
CA VAL A 108 -4.23 2.63 -7.21
C VAL A 108 -4.16 3.99 -6.52
N ALA A 109 -4.84 4.16 -5.38
CA ALA A 109 -4.88 5.44 -4.69
C ALA A 109 -3.54 5.79 -4.05
N GLU A 110 -2.88 4.81 -3.43
CA GLU A 110 -1.56 4.96 -2.80
C GLU A 110 -0.50 5.32 -3.86
N ALA A 111 -0.45 4.55 -4.95
CA ALA A 111 0.44 4.82 -6.08
C ALA A 111 0.23 6.22 -6.67
N THR A 112 -1.03 6.65 -6.80
CA THR A 112 -1.38 7.99 -7.33
C THR A 112 -0.91 9.10 -6.37
N MET A 113 -0.99 8.89 -5.06
CA MET A 113 -0.49 9.85 -4.07
C MET A 113 1.04 9.91 -4.10
N MET A 114 1.72 8.76 -4.16
CA MET A 114 3.18 8.71 -4.24
C MET A 114 3.72 9.36 -5.51
N GLN A 115 3.04 9.21 -6.65
CA GLN A 115 3.39 9.92 -7.89
C GLN A 115 3.30 11.45 -7.77
N LYS A 116 2.53 11.96 -6.79
CA LYS A 116 2.45 13.39 -6.48
C LYS A 116 3.47 13.83 -5.42
N GLY A 117 4.40 12.95 -5.04
CA GLY A 117 5.43 13.22 -4.05
C GLY A 117 4.98 13.03 -2.60
N ILE A 118 3.81 12.44 -2.35
CA ILE A 118 3.36 12.11 -0.99
C ILE A 118 4.16 10.89 -0.50
N PRO A 119 4.81 10.94 0.67
CA PRO A 119 5.54 9.79 1.21
C PRO A 119 4.64 8.57 1.42
N TYR A 120 5.22 7.36 1.27
CA TYR A 120 4.51 6.09 1.37
C TYR A 120 3.63 5.98 2.62
N GLU A 121 4.19 6.18 3.81
CA GLU A 121 3.45 6.04 5.07
C GLU A 121 2.23 6.97 5.15
N VAL A 122 2.39 8.20 4.68
CA VAL A 122 1.30 9.20 4.64
C VAL A 122 0.25 8.80 3.61
N ALA A 123 0.66 8.30 2.45
CA ALA A 123 -0.25 7.82 1.42
C ALA A 123 -1.04 6.59 1.91
N HIS A 124 -0.36 5.63 2.53
CA HIS A 124 -0.94 4.39 3.04
C HIS A 124 -2.05 4.68 4.06
N GLU A 125 -1.75 5.48 5.07
CA GLU A 125 -2.73 5.87 6.09
C GLU A 125 -3.90 6.67 5.49
N ALA A 126 -3.61 7.66 4.62
CA ALA A 126 -4.63 8.49 4.00
C ALA A 126 -5.59 7.68 3.11
N VAL A 127 -5.11 6.62 2.45
CA VAL A 127 -5.94 5.78 1.58
C VAL A 127 -6.90 4.89 2.37
N LEU A 128 -6.45 4.30 3.47
CA LEU A 128 -7.31 3.56 4.39
C LEU A 128 -8.47 4.44 4.88
N GLN A 129 -8.16 5.68 5.28
CA GLN A 129 -9.16 6.67 5.69
C GLN A 129 -10.07 7.10 4.53
N LYS A 130 -9.52 7.30 3.33
CA LYS A 130 -10.27 7.74 2.14
C LYS A 130 -11.44 6.80 1.84
N TYR A 131 -11.19 5.49 1.85
CA TYR A 131 -12.22 4.48 1.60
C TYR A 131 -12.91 3.97 2.87
N ASN A 132 -12.39 4.35 4.05
CA ASN A 132 -12.85 3.87 5.35
C ASN A 132 -12.88 2.33 5.41
N VAL A 133 -11.92 1.69 4.76
CA VAL A 133 -11.77 0.23 4.72
C VAL A 133 -11.00 -0.23 5.94
N SER A 134 -11.31 -1.43 6.42
CA SER A 134 -10.44 -2.13 7.33
C SER A 134 -9.13 -2.45 6.63
N PRO A 135 -7.98 -2.25 7.28
CA PRO A 135 -6.74 -2.71 6.70
C PRO A 135 -6.66 -4.25 6.58
N TYR A 136 -7.50 -5.00 7.30
CA TYR A 136 -7.60 -6.45 7.14
C TYR A 136 -8.40 -6.87 5.88
N SER A 137 -9.06 -5.93 5.19
CA SER A 137 -9.87 -6.24 4.00
C SER A 137 -9.10 -6.27 2.69
N VAL A 138 -7.80 -5.94 2.71
CA VAL A 138 -6.99 -5.76 1.49
C VAL A 138 -6.47 -7.06 0.90
N TYR A 139 -6.63 -8.21 1.55
CA TYR A 139 -6.35 -9.52 0.94
C TYR A 139 -7.59 -10.38 0.89
N HIS A 140 -7.73 -11.15 -0.19
CA HIS A 140 -8.83 -12.09 -0.37
C HIS A 140 -8.68 -13.30 0.58
N PRO A 141 -9.78 -13.85 1.14
CA PRO A 141 -9.74 -15.00 2.03
C PRO A 141 -8.92 -16.18 1.49
N GLU A 142 -9.06 -16.49 0.20
CA GLU A 142 -8.29 -17.57 -0.46
C GLU A 142 -6.78 -17.31 -0.46
N VAL A 143 -6.36 -16.06 -0.64
CA VAL A 143 -4.93 -15.68 -0.57
C VAL A 143 -4.45 -15.79 0.88
N ILE A 144 -5.25 -15.33 1.84
CA ILE A 144 -4.94 -15.48 3.27
C ILE A 144 -4.80 -16.94 3.66
N GLN A 145 -5.65 -17.83 3.15
CA GLN A 145 -5.56 -19.27 3.40
C GLN A 145 -4.34 -19.89 2.72
N GLN A 146 -4.07 -19.54 1.46
CA GLN A 146 -2.91 -20.04 0.70
C GLN A 146 -1.58 -19.69 1.39
N PHE A 147 -1.49 -18.52 2.00
CA PHE A 147 -0.29 -17.98 2.64
C PHE A 147 -0.49 -17.79 4.16
N SER A 148 -1.23 -18.71 4.80
CA SER A 148 -1.74 -18.53 6.18
C SER A 148 -0.69 -18.34 7.27
N GLU A 149 0.54 -18.73 7.03
CA GLU A 149 1.70 -18.53 7.92
C GLU A 149 2.19 -17.06 7.90
N TRP A 150 1.92 -16.34 6.80
CA TRP A 150 2.32 -14.96 6.61
C TRP A 150 1.27 -13.99 7.14
N PHE A 151 0.02 -14.41 7.36
CA PHE A 151 -1.07 -13.58 7.85
C PHE A 151 -1.38 -13.80 9.33
N ASN A 152 -1.42 -12.71 10.10
CA ASN A 152 -1.79 -12.75 11.50
C ASN A 152 -3.29 -13.07 11.71
N GLN A 153 -3.68 -13.29 12.97
CA GLN A 153 -5.05 -13.68 13.32
C GLN A 153 -6.10 -12.60 12.96
N GLY A 154 -5.74 -11.32 12.95
CA GLY A 154 -6.67 -10.24 12.59
C GLY A 154 -7.19 -10.35 11.15
N PHE A 155 -6.33 -10.74 10.20
CA PHE A 155 -6.77 -11.05 8.84
C PHE A 155 -7.73 -12.24 8.79
N LYS A 156 -7.46 -13.28 9.59
CA LYS A 156 -8.31 -14.48 9.64
C LYS A 156 -9.67 -14.16 10.26
N ASP A 157 -9.68 -13.44 11.38
CA ASP A 157 -10.87 -13.03 12.10
C ASP A 157 -11.77 -12.12 11.26
N PHE A 158 -11.19 -11.14 10.56
CA PHE A 158 -11.95 -10.23 9.68
C PHE A 158 -12.78 -10.99 8.64
N TRP A 159 -12.20 -12.06 8.07
CA TRP A 159 -12.83 -12.86 7.03
C TRP A 159 -13.56 -14.11 7.57
N GLY A 160 -13.61 -14.31 8.89
CA GLY A 160 -14.23 -15.48 9.52
C GLY A 160 -13.54 -16.79 9.16
N LEU A 161 -12.24 -16.76 8.90
CA LEU A 161 -11.43 -17.93 8.61
C LEU A 161 -11.11 -18.69 9.90
N LYS A 162 -11.20 -20.01 9.86
CA LYS A 162 -10.89 -20.91 10.98
C LYS A 162 -9.48 -21.44 10.89
#